data_AF-A0A7W9BFN8-F1
#
_entry.id   AF-A0A7W9BFN8-F1
#
_cell.length_a   1.000
_cell.length_b   1.000
_cell.length_c   1.000
_cell.angle_alpha   90.00
_cell.angle_beta   90.00
_cell.angle_gamma   90.00
#
_symmetry.space_group_name_H-M   'P 1'
#
loop_
_entity.id
_entity.type
_entity.pdbx_description
1 polymer ?
#
loop_
_entity_poly.entity_id
_entity_poly.type
_entity_poly.pdbx_seq_one_letter_code
_entity_poly.pdbx_strand_id
1 'polypeptide(L)'
;MTPELRRVGNSQSPVVVIDGALGDVAKVVDIAAALAPFPPIPDSYYPGLRRIIDADDIAAHDYATRLLETVAPFIGGAFEIDRFDWVEASFSMVTAAPETLSPAQRAPHFDSVDARHLAILHYLSDTPGTGTAFYRQRSTEIEVVTPANVDRFVTAAKRESAALAGYTAGSNAAFEQIGAVEARADRVLIYSGSLLHSGIIPADMDRSADPRRGRLTANLFVQGH
;
A
#
# COMPACT_ATOMS: atom_id res chain seq x y z
N MET A 1 6.58 7.02 18.62
CA MET A 1 5.29 6.75 17.99
C MET A 1 4.38 7.97 18.07
N THR A 2 3.96 8.49 16.92
CA THR A 2 3.04 9.64 16.78
C THR A 2 1.93 9.29 15.80
N PRO A 3 0.71 8.97 16.27
CA PRO A 3 -0.42 8.65 15.40
C PRO A 3 -1.19 9.90 14.93
N GLU A 4 -1.70 9.86 13.70
CA GLU A 4 -2.55 10.86 13.08
C GLU A 4 -3.68 10.16 12.32
N LEU A 5 -4.93 10.58 12.54
CA LEU A 5 -6.07 10.14 11.73
C LEU A 5 -6.40 11.21 10.68
N ARG A 6 -6.28 10.85 9.41
CA ARG A 6 -6.69 11.67 8.27
C ARG A 6 -8.03 11.19 7.71
N ARG A 7 -8.75 12.13 7.10
CA ARG A 7 -9.98 11.87 6.34
C ARG A 7 -9.73 12.32 4.90
N VAL A 8 -9.91 11.41 3.94
CA VAL A 8 -9.64 11.69 2.51
C VAL A 8 -10.91 11.59 1.69
N GLY A 9 -10.99 12.43 0.64
CA GLY A 9 -12.10 12.44 -0.31
C GLY A 9 -13.45 12.89 0.26
N ASN A 10 -14.47 12.83 -0.58
CA ASN A 10 -15.85 13.13 -0.21
C ASN A 10 -16.43 12.05 0.72
N SER A 11 -15.95 10.82 0.59
CA SER A 11 -16.30 9.68 1.46
C SER A 11 -15.76 9.80 2.88
N GLN A 12 -14.85 10.75 3.15
CA GLN A 12 -14.19 10.93 4.45
C GLN A 12 -13.56 9.62 4.94
N SER A 13 -12.98 8.84 4.02
CA SER A 13 -12.37 7.56 4.35
C SER A 13 -11.23 7.75 5.37
N PRO A 14 -11.22 6.96 6.45
CA PRO A 14 -10.15 7.01 7.45
C PRO A 14 -8.84 6.52 6.84
N VAL A 15 -7.78 7.27 7.10
CA VAL A 15 -6.40 6.89 6.83
C VAL A 15 -5.58 7.16 8.07
N VAL A 16 -5.04 6.11 8.68
CA VAL A 16 -4.20 6.23 9.88
C VAL A 16 -2.74 6.33 9.45
N VAL A 17 -2.03 7.32 9.96
CA VAL A 17 -0.59 7.51 9.76
C VAL A 17 0.09 7.44 11.12
N ILE A 18 1.15 6.65 11.26
CA ILE A 18 1.87 6.47 12.54
C ILE A 18 3.36 6.63 12.27
N ASP A 19 3.97 7.68 12.81
CA ASP A 19 5.41 7.89 12.73
C ASP A 19 6.15 7.23 13.89
N GLY A 20 7.25 6.53 13.60
CA GLY A 20 8.08 5.89 14.61
C GLY A 20 7.36 4.73 15.29
N ALA A 21 6.78 3.83 14.49
CA ALA A 21 5.89 2.76 14.95
C ALA A 21 6.61 1.71 15.81
N LEU A 22 7.79 1.24 15.39
CA LEU A 22 8.53 0.21 16.12
C LEU A 22 9.86 0.70 16.73
N GLY A 23 10.43 1.79 16.21
CA GLY A 23 11.63 2.44 16.72
C GLY A 23 12.97 1.78 16.32
N ASP A 24 12.94 0.64 15.61
CA ASP A 24 14.13 -0.10 15.16
C ASP A 24 13.96 -0.60 13.71
N VAL A 25 13.79 0.35 12.80
CA VAL A 25 13.59 0.06 11.36
C VAL A 25 14.80 -0.65 10.75
N ALA A 26 16.01 -0.35 11.21
CA ALA A 26 17.25 -0.96 10.70
C ALA A 26 17.24 -2.49 10.89
N LYS A 27 16.80 -2.97 12.06
CA LYS A 27 16.64 -4.41 12.29
C LYS A 27 15.62 -5.06 11.35
N VAL A 28 14.51 -4.38 11.04
CA VAL A 28 13.52 -4.90 10.09
C VAL A 28 14.07 -4.95 8.66
N VAL A 29 14.84 -3.93 8.26
CA VAL A 29 15.58 -3.94 6.98
C VAL A 29 16.55 -5.11 6.91
N ASP A 30 17.28 -5.41 7.99
CA ASP A 30 18.19 -6.57 8.03
C ASP A 30 17.47 -7.91 7.93
N ILE A 31 16.30 -8.04 8.58
CA ILE A 31 15.42 -9.22 8.44
C ILE A 31 14.99 -9.37 6.98
N ALA A 32 14.50 -8.30 6.35
CA ALA A 32 14.09 -8.32 4.95
C ALA A 32 15.25 -8.67 4.01
N ALA A 33 16.43 -8.11 4.26
CA ALA A 33 17.61 -8.36 3.45
C ALA A 33 18.16 -9.79 3.59
N ALA A 34 17.96 -10.44 4.74
CA ALA A 34 18.29 -11.85 4.94
C ALA A 34 17.39 -12.80 4.13
N LEU A 35 16.20 -12.34 3.73
CA LEU A 35 15.26 -13.08 2.89
C LEU A 35 15.40 -12.78 1.39
N ALA A 36 16.38 -11.95 1.00
CA ALA A 36 16.66 -11.67 -0.41
C ALA A 36 17.35 -12.87 -1.09
N PRO A 37 17.21 -13.05 -2.42
CA PRO A 37 16.45 -12.21 -3.34
C PRO A 37 14.93 -12.46 -3.27
N PHE A 38 14.14 -11.39 -3.48
CA PHE A 38 12.69 -11.50 -3.54
C PHE A 38 12.23 -11.97 -4.93
N PRO A 39 11.28 -12.91 -5.03
CA PRO A 39 10.76 -13.33 -6.32
C PRO A 39 9.86 -12.26 -6.97
N PRO A 40 9.73 -12.26 -8.31
CA PRO A 40 8.64 -11.55 -8.97
C PRO A 40 7.31 -12.24 -8.63
N ILE A 41 6.22 -11.47 -8.57
CA ILE A 41 4.87 -12.04 -8.46
C ILE A 41 4.12 -11.78 -9.77
N PRO A 42 3.93 -12.82 -10.61
CA PRO A 42 3.10 -12.73 -11.81
C PRO A 42 1.70 -12.23 -11.48
N ASP A 43 1.08 -11.51 -12.41
CA ASP A 43 -0.30 -11.03 -12.30
C ASP A 43 -0.61 -10.18 -11.06
N SER A 44 0.42 -9.54 -10.49
CA SER A 44 0.30 -8.64 -9.33
C SER A 44 0.11 -7.18 -9.75
N TYR A 45 -0.74 -6.46 -9.02
CA TYR A 45 -0.81 -4.99 -9.08
C TYR A 45 0.44 -4.32 -8.53
N TYR A 46 1.26 -5.05 -7.75
CA TYR A 46 2.50 -4.51 -7.21
C TYR A 46 3.61 -4.46 -8.29
N PRO A 47 4.21 -3.29 -8.54
CA PRO A 47 5.14 -3.08 -9.65
C PRO A 47 6.59 -3.42 -9.26
N GLY A 48 6.85 -4.68 -8.90
CA GLY A 48 8.20 -5.14 -8.55
C GLY A 48 8.27 -6.51 -7.89
N LEU A 49 9.19 -6.66 -6.94
CA LEU A 49 9.48 -7.94 -6.27
C LEU A 49 8.79 -8.00 -4.90
N ARG A 50 8.36 -9.20 -4.50
CA ARG A 50 7.71 -9.41 -3.19
C ARG A 50 8.10 -10.76 -2.61
N ARG A 51 8.46 -10.78 -1.33
CA ARG A 51 8.66 -12.00 -0.53
C ARG A 51 7.53 -12.07 0.49
N ILE A 52 6.62 -13.03 0.31
CA ILE A 52 5.62 -13.37 1.33
C ILE A 52 6.34 -13.79 2.62
N ILE A 53 5.82 -13.37 3.77
CA ILE A 53 6.32 -13.74 5.09
C ILE A 53 5.50 -14.93 5.56
N ASP A 54 6.13 -16.10 5.58
CA ASP A 54 5.53 -17.35 6.03
C ASP A 54 5.80 -17.58 7.53
N ALA A 55 5.08 -18.51 8.15
CA ALA A 55 5.30 -18.87 9.57
C ALA A 55 6.71 -19.41 9.83
N ASP A 56 7.36 -19.99 8.81
CA ASP A 56 8.73 -20.49 8.89
C ASP A 56 9.78 -19.36 8.82
N ASP A 57 9.41 -18.16 8.36
CA ASP A 57 10.27 -16.97 8.38
C ASP A 57 10.27 -16.34 9.78
N ILE A 58 10.65 -17.10 10.82
CA ILE A 58 10.45 -16.77 12.25
C ILE A 58 10.70 -15.29 12.59
N ALA A 59 11.85 -14.73 12.22
CA ALA A 59 12.17 -13.33 12.53
C ALA A 59 11.25 -12.32 11.83
N ALA A 60 10.85 -12.59 10.58
CA ALA A 60 9.92 -11.75 9.83
C ALA A 60 8.47 -11.92 10.32
N HIS A 61 8.09 -13.14 10.69
CA HIS A 61 6.79 -13.45 11.26
C HIS A 61 6.62 -12.76 12.62
N ASP A 62 7.60 -12.88 13.52
CA ASP A 62 7.62 -12.19 14.82
C ASP A 62 7.54 -10.67 14.67
N TYR A 63 8.25 -10.11 13.68
CA TYR A 63 8.15 -8.70 13.33
C TYR A 63 6.73 -8.32 12.90
N ALA A 64 6.12 -9.08 11.99
CA ALA A 64 4.77 -8.81 11.49
C ALA A 64 3.74 -8.90 12.62
N THR A 65 3.81 -9.92 13.47
CA THR A 65 2.97 -10.07 14.67
C THR A 65 3.09 -8.86 15.58
N ARG A 66 4.32 -8.48 15.94
CA ARG A 66 4.56 -7.30 16.79
C ARG A 66 4.02 -6.01 16.17
N LEU A 67 4.17 -5.84 14.85
CA LEU A 67 3.61 -4.70 14.15
C LEU A 67 2.08 -4.67 14.26
N LEU A 68 1.41 -5.80 13.99
CA LEU A 68 -0.05 -5.93 14.09
C LEU A 68 -0.56 -5.64 15.51
N GLU A 69 0.09 -6.19 16.54
CA GLU A 69 -0.21 -5.91 17.94
C GLU A 69 -0.05 -4.43 18.27
N THR A 70 1.03 -3.81 17.78
CA THR A 70 1.32 -2.38 18.01
C THR A 70 0.25 -1.48 17.39
N VAL A 71 -0.27 -1.85 16.21
CA VAL A 71 -1.23 -1.01 15.49
C VAL A 71 -2.70 -1.32 15.77
N ALA A 72 -2.99 -2.43 16.44
CA ALA A 72 -4.36 -2.87 16.74
C ALA A 72 -5.25 -1.79 17.40
N PRO A 73 -4.77 -1.01 18.40
CA PRO A 73 -5.60 0.06 18.98
C PRO A 73 -6.03 1.14 17.97
N PHE A 74 -5.20 1.43 16.97
CA PHE A 74 -5.51 2.42 15.94
C PHE A 74 -6.47 1.86 14.89
N ILE A 75 -6.39 0.55 14.61
CA ILE A 75 -7.38 -0.15 13.78
C ILE A 75 -8.76 -0.04 14.45
N GLY A 76 -8.86 -0.40 15.73
CA GLY A 76 -10.12 -0.30 16.46
C GLY A 76 -10.69 1.11 16.51
N GLY A 77 -9.86 2.10 16.86
CA GLY A 77 -10.31 3.49 16.98
C GLY A 77 -10.71 4.17 15.65
N ALA A 78 -10.05 3.83 14.54
CA ALA A 78 -10.29 4.51 13.26
C ALA A 78 -11.32 3.81 12.36
N PHE A 79 -11.45 2.49 12.47
CA PHE A 79 -12.26 1.66 11.57
C PHE A 79 -13.39 0.90 12.27
N GLU A 80 -13.55 1.03 13.60
CA GLU A 80 -14.58 0.33 14.39
C GLU A 80 -14.47 -1.20 14.23
N ILE A 81 -13.23 -1.71 14.34
CA ILE A 81 -12.85 -3.12 14.21
C ILE A 81 -12.22 -3.59 15.52
N ASP A 82 -12.95 -4.40 16.28
CA ASP A 82 -12.50 -4.87 17.60
C ASP A 82 -11.59 -6.11 17.52
N ARG A 83 -11.72 -6.88 16.43
CA ARG A 83 -10.89 -8.06 16.15
C ARG A 83 -10.59 -8.14 14.67
N PHE A 84 -9.47 -8.73 14.31
CA PHE A 84 -9.13 -8.99 12.93
C PHE A 84 -8.31 -10.28 12.80
N ASP A 85 -8.39 -10.91 11.63
CA ASP A 85 -7.50 -11.98 11.23
C ASP A 85 -6.37 -11.42 10.36
N TRP A 86 -5.15 -11.93 10.55
CA TRP A 86 -4.04 -11.68 9.63
C TRP A 86 -4.25 -12.50 8.35
N VAL A 87 -4.38 -11.80 7.21
CA VAL A 87 -4.59 -12.40 5.89
C VAL A 87 -3.26 -12.72 5.21
N GLU A 88 -2.38 -11.73 5.06
CA GLU A 88 -1.09 -11.88 4.37
C GLU A 88 -0.09 -10.85 4.90
N ALA A 89 1.20 -11.17 4.88
CA ALA A 89 2.26 -10.18 5.02
C ALA A 89 3.36 -10.43 3.98
N SER A 90 4.04 -9.37 3.58
CA SER A 90 5.14 -9.46 2.62
C SER A 90 6.13 -8.31 2.78
N PHE A 91 7.39 -8.55 2.44
CA PHE A 91 8.33 -7.50 2.08
C PHE A 91 8.25 -7.23 0.59
N SER A 92 8.18 -5.96 0.19
CA SER A 92 7.91 -5.55 -1.17
C SER A 92 8.89 -4.46 -1.64
N MET A 93 9.36 -4.57 -2.87
CA MET A 93 10.37 -3.70 -3.49
C MET A 93 9.88 -3.21 -4.85
N VAL A 94 9.77 -1.90 -5.04
CA VAL A 94 9.40 -1.35 -6.36
C VAL A 94 10.63 -1.36 -7.27
N THR A 95 10.59 -2.19 -8.31
CA THR A 95 11.73 -2.40 -9.23
C THR A 95 11.35 -2.22 -10.70
N ALA A 96 10.06 -2.22 -11.04
CA ALA A 96 9.62 -2.14 -12.43
C ALA A 96 9.87 -0.75 -13.03
N ALA A 97 10.39 -0.71 -14.26
CA ALA A 97 10.51 0.54 -15.01
C ALA A 97 9.13 0.99 -15.52
N PRO A 98 8.83 2.30 -15.59
CA PRO A 98 7.52 2.82 -15.99
C PRO A 98 7.00 2.26 -17.33
N GLU A 99 7.91 2.03 -18.29
CA GLU A 99 7.64 1.47 -19.61
C GLU A 99 7.32 -0.03 -19.62
N THR A 100 7.62 -0.74 -18.53
CA THR A 100 7.35 -2.19 -18.36
C THR A 100 6.03 -2.46 -17.64
N LEU A 101 5.35 -1.41 -17.15
CA LEU A 101 4.13 -1.56 -16.37
C LEU A 101 2.98 -2.12 -17.22
N SER A 102 2.28 -3.11 -16.67
CA SER A 102 1.01 -3.57 -17.22
C SER A 102 -0.04 -2.45 -17.14
N PRO A 103 -1.10 -2.47 -17.97
CA PRO A 103 -2.17 -1.46 -17.88
C PRO A 103 -2.78 -1.32 -16.48
N ALA A 104 -2.87 -2.41 -15.73
CA ALA A 104 -3.38 -2.43 -14.36
C ALA A 104 -2.46 -1.69 -13.38
N GLN A 105 -1.14 -1.74 -13.59
CA GLN A 105 -0.16 -1.05 -12.74
C GLN A 105 -0.06 0.46 -13.04
N ARG A 106 -0.67 0.92 -14.14
CA ARG A 106 -0.65 2.34 -14.56
C ARG A 106 -1.78 3.17 -13.97
N ALA A 107 -2.73 2.55 -13.26
CA ALA A 107 -3.89 3.21 -12.68
C ALA A 107 -3.95 2.98 -11.15
N PRO A 108 -4.68 3.84 -10.41
CA PRO A 108 -5.09 3.52 -9.04
C PRO A 108 -5.89 2.23 -8.99
N HIS A 109 -5.70 1.46 -7.91
CA HIS A 109 -6.35 0.16 -7.69
C HIS A 109 -6.99 0.10 -6.30
N PHE A 110 -7.66 -1.01 -6.04
CA PHE A 110 -8.22 -1.41 -4.75
C PHE A 110 -7.81 -2.88 -4.53
N ASP A 111 -7.65 -3.28 -3.27
CA ASP A 111 -7.24 -4.64 -2.88
C ASP A 111 -8.45 -5.55 -2.65
N SER A 112 -9.55 -4.98 -2.17
CA SER A 112 -10.79 -5.71 -1.83
C SER A 112 -12.00 -4.81 -1.96
N VAL A 113 -13.18 -5.40 -2.19
CA VAL A 113 -14.46 -4.68 -2.12
C VAL A 113 -15.05 -4.64 -0.70
N ASP A 114 -14.45 -5.37 0.24
CA ASP A 114 -14.85 -5.35 1.64
C ASP A 114 -14.19 -4.18 2.38
N ALA A 115 -15.02 -3.31 2.96
CA ALA A 115 -14.56 -2.15 3.73
C ALA A 115 -13.75 -2.54 4.97
N ARG A 116 -13.97 -3.74 5.53
CA ARG A 116 -13.25 -4.28 6.70
C ARG A 116 -11.95 -4.99 6.35
N HIS A 117 -11.64 -5.15 5.06
CA HIS A 117 -10.33 -5.57 4.61
C HIS A 117 -9.38 -4.36 4.65
N LEU A 118 -8.38 -4.38 5.53
CA LEU A 118 -7.46 -3.26 5.71
C LEU A 118 -6.06 -3.60 5.19
N ALA A 119 -5.47 -2.64 4.49
CA ALA A 119 -4.07 -2.63 4.12
C ALA A 119 -3.26 -1.87 5.18
N ILE A 120 -2.14 -2.47 5.60
CA ILE A 120 -1.17 -1.90 6.53
C ILE A 120 0.17 -1.86 5.81
N LEU A 121 0.64 -0.66 5.48
CA LEU A 121 1.94 -0.43 4.85
C LEU A 121 2.92 0.14 5.88
N HIS A 122 4.06 -0.52 6.06
CA HIS A 122 5.17 -0.01 6.85
C HIS A 122 6.32 0.36 5.93
N TYR A 123 6.67 1.65 5.88
CA TYR A 123 7.80 2.15 5.10
C TYR A 123 9.11 1.88 5.85
N LEU A 124 9.97 1.07 5.24
CA LEU A 124 11.21 0.59 5.86
C LEU A 124 12.46 1.31 5.35
N SER A 125 12.30 2.17 4.34
CA SER A 125 13.38 2.92 3.69
C SER A 125 13.03 4.40 3.66
N ASP A 126 14.05 5.25 3.79
CA ASP A 126 13.89 6.68 3.52
C ASP A 126 14.02 6.92 2.02
N THR A 127 12.88 7.11 1.37
CA THR A 127 12.80 7.32 -0.09
C THR A 127 12.00 8.59 -0.36
N PRO A 128 12.68 9.76 -0.34
CA PRO A 128 12.05 11.06 -0.47
C PRO A 128 11.22 11.19 -1.75
N GLY A 129 10.10 11.92 -1.66
CA GLY A 129 9.20 12.12 -2.80
C GLY A 129 8.37 10.88 -3.17
N THR A 130 8.52 9.77 -2.45
CA THR A 130 7.67 8.59 -2.60
C THR A 130 6.57 8.56 -1.53
N GLY A 131 5.66 7.58 -1.61
CA GLY A 131 4.56 7.46 -0.66
C GLY A 131 3.40 6.65 -1.20
N THR A 132 2.21 6.92 -0.68
CA THR A 132 0.94 6.38 -1.16
C THR A 132 -0.03 7.55 -1.37
N ALA A 133 -0.70 7.55 -2.52
CA ALA A 133 -1.73 8.51 -2.87
C ALA A 133 -3.08 7.82 -2.96
N PHE A 134 -4.14 8.57 -2.66
CA PHE A 134 -5.53 8.14 -2.73
C PHE A 134 -6.27 8.90 -3.82
N TYR A 135 -7.22 8.24 -4.48
CA TYR A 135 -7.79 8.74 -5.73
C TYR A 135 -9.31 8.67 -5.80
N ARG A 136 -9.86 9.50 -6.68
CA ARG A 136 -11.24 9.41 -7.19
C ARG A 136 -11.21 9.22 -8.70
N GLN A 137 -11.96 8.25 -9.22
CA GLN A 137 -12.17 8.15 -10.67
C GLN A 137 -13.16 9.22 -11.12
N ARG A 138 -12.75 10.10 -12.04
CA ARG A 138 -13.54 11.27 -12.45
C ARG A 138 -14.83 10.91 -13.17
N SER A 139 -14.81 9.89 -14.01
CA SER A 139 -15.97 9.50 -14.83
C SER A 139 -17.08 8.82 -14.03
N THR A 140 -16.75 8.27 -12.85
CA THR A 140 -17.70 7.53 -12.01
C THR A 140 -17.93 8.18 -10.64
N GLU A 141 -17.05 9.12 -10.25
CA GLU A 141 -16.94 9.71 -8.92
C GLU A 141 -16.61 8.71 -7.80
N ILE A 142 -16.19 7.49 -8.16
CA ILE A 142 -15.88 6.43 -7.21
C ILE A 142 -14.52 6.72 -6.54
N GLU A 143 -14.53 6.76 -5.21
CA GLU A 143 -13.35 6.78 -4.32
C GLU A 143 -13.17 5.44 -3.60
N VAL A 144 -14.29 4.78 -3.28
CA VAL A 144 -14.36 3.52 -2.54
C VAL A 144 -15.11 2.49 -3.37
N VAL A 145 -14.45 1.36 -3.63
CA VAL A 145 -15.00 0.27 -4.42
C VAL A 145 -15.77 -0.69 -3.52
N THR A 146 -17.00 -1.01 -3.91
CA THR A 146 -17.93 -1.86 -3.17
C THR A 146 -18.47 -2.95 -4.09
N PRO A 147 -19.09 -4.03 -3.55
CA PRO A 147 -19.71 -5.05 -4.39
C PRO A 147 -20.74 -4.46 -5.37
N ALA A 148 -21.40 -3.35 -5.02
CA ALA A 148 -22.43 -2.72 -5.83
C ALA A 148 -21.88 -1.85 -6.97
N ASN A 149 -20.62 -1.41 -6.92
CA ASN A 149 -20.06 -0.47 -7.90
C ASN A 149 -18.81 -0.99 -8.64
N VAL A 150 -18.29 -2.15 -8.26
CA VAL A 150 -17.03 -2.71 -8.79
C VAL A 150 -17.05 -2.86 -10.31
N ASP A 151 -18.14 -3.37 -10.89
CA ASP A 151 -18.25 -3.53 -12.35
C ASP A 151 -18.18 -2.18 -13.07
N ARG A 152 -18.88 -1.17 -12.54
CA ARG A 152 -18.85 0.20 -13.08
C ARG A 152 -17.44 0.79 -13.02
N PHE A 153 -16.75 0.62 -11.89
CA PHE A 153 -15.37 1.08 -11.73
C PHE A 153 -14.42 0.38 -12.73
N VAL A 154 -14.44 -0.96 -12.75
CA VAL A 154 -13.53 -1.77 -13.59
C VAL A 154 -13.75 -1.48 -15.07
N THR A 155 -15.00 -1.36 -15.53
CA THR A 155 -15.30 -1.02 -16.93
C THR A 155 -14.75 0.35 -17.31
N ALA A 156 -14.93 1.37 -16.46
CA ALA A 156 -14.40 2.70 -16.71
C ALA A 156 -12.86 2.73 -16.66
N ALA A 157 -12.25 2.05 -15.68
CA ALA A 157 -10.79 1.99 -15.50
C ALA A 157 -10.10 1.26 -16.66
N LYS A 158 -10.69 0.18 -17.19
CA LYS A 158 -10.18 -0.51 -18.40
C LYS A 158 -10.18 0.41 -19.62
N ARG A 159 -11.25 1.19 -19.82
CA ARG A 159 -11.32 2.17 -20.92
C ARG A 159 -10.28 3.28 -20.76
N GLU A 160 -10.09 3.77 -19.54
CA GLU A 160 -9.24 4.93 -19.25
C GLU A 160 -7.74 4.58 -19.19
N SER A 161 -7.38 3.38 -18.73
CA SER A 161 -5.98 2.93 -18.62
C SER A 161 -5.24 2.80 -19.96
N ALA A 162 -5.98 2.74 -21.08
CA ALA A 162 -5.41 2.77 -22.42
C ALA A 162 -4.64 4.07 -22.73
N ALA A 163 -5.04 5.18 -22.10
CA ALA A 163 -4.39 6.48 -22.27
C ALA A 163 -3.33 6.77 -21.19
N LEU A 164 -3.20 5.91 -20.17
CA LEU A 164 -2.23 6.08 -19.09
C LEU A 164 -0.90 5.45 -19.45
N ALA A 165 0.19 6.15 -19.12
CA ALA A 165 1.56 5.72 -19.32
C ALA A 165 2.35 5.88 -18.01
N GLY A 166 3.22 4.92 -17.69
CA GLY A 166 4.00 4.93 -16.47
C GLY A 166 3.17 4.86 -15.19
N TYR A 167 3.79 5.19 -14.06
CA TYR A 167 3.14 5.27 -12.76
C TYR A 167 2.15 6.44 -12.74
N THR A 168 0.97 6.24 -12.12
CA THR A 168 0.08 7.36 -11.84
C THR A 168 0.77 8.32 -10.86
N ALA A 169 0.88 9.58 -11.24
CA ALA A 169 1.45 10.64 -10.41
C ALA A 169 0.51 11.85 -10.40
N GLY A 170 -0.01 12.21 -9.22
CA GLY A 170 -0.94 13.33 -9.09
C GLY A 170 -2.28 13.10 -9.80
N SER A 171 -3.04 14.20 -9.93
CA SER A 171 -4.28 14.21 -10.71
C SER A 171 -4.00 14.18 -12.22
N ASN A 172 -4.81 13.41 -12.95
CA ASN A 172 -4.82 13.35 -14.41
C ASN A 172 -6.26 13.42 -14.95
N ALA A 173 -6.44 13.14 -16.26
CA ALA A 173 -7.74 13.21 -16.92
C ALA A 173 -8.74 12.13 -16.45
N ALA A 174 -8.27 10.99 -15.95
CA ALA A 174 -9.10 9.88 -15.48
C ALA A 174 -9.27 9.87 -13.96
N PHE A 175 -8.24 10.28 -13.21
CA PHE A 175 -8.18 10.19 -11.76
C PHE A 175 -7.82 11.53 -11.13
N GLU A 176 -8.48 11.85 -10.03
CA GLU A 176 -8.16 12.97 -9.16
C GLU A 176 -7.45 12.44 -7.92
N GLN A 177 -6.28 12.98 -7.58
CA GLN A 177 -5.64 12.70 -6.29
C GLN A 177 -6.39 13.47 -5.19
N ILE A 178 -6.98 12.74 -4.24
CA ILE A 178 -7.80 13.27 -3.15
C ILE A 178 -7.08 13.25 -1.80
N GLY A 179 -5.88 12.67 -1.74
CA GLY A 179 -5.05 12.61 -0.55
C GLY A 179 -3.71 11.95 -0.84
N ALA A 180 -2.72 12.17 0.03
CA ALA A 180 -1.42 11.53 -0.05
C ALA A 180 -0.75 11.45 1.32
N VAL A 181 0.08 10.42 1.48
CA VAL A 181 0.98 10.23 2.62
C VAL A 181 2.37 9.96 2.07
N GLU A 182 3.31 10.83 2.42
CA GLU A 182 4.73 10.69 2.10
C GLU A 182 5.32 9.47 2.82
N ALA A 183 6.17 8.71 2.14
CA ALA A 183 6.96 7.64 2.73
C ALA A 183 8.02 8.23 3.68
N ARG A 184 8.14 7.65 4.88
CA ARG A 184 9.22 7.96 5.84
C ARG A 184 9.62 6.68 6.53
N ALA A 185 10.90 6.49 6.81
CA ALA A 185 11.34 5.31 7.55
C ALA A 185 10.60 5.20 8.90
N ASP A 186 10.16 3.98 9.24
CA ASP A 186 9.36 3.67 10.45
C ASP A 186 7.97 4.32 10.48
N ARG A 187 7.45 4.75 9.32
CA ARG A 187 6.05 5.20 9.17
C ARG A 187 5.16 4.03 8.79
N VAL A 188 4.06 3.87 9.52
CA VAL A 188 2.97 2.97 9.18
C VAL A 188 1.78 3.75 8.64
N LEU A 189 1.15 3.19 7.63
CA LEU A 189 -0.05 3.69 6.98
C LEU A 189 -1.12 2.59 7.02
N ILE A 190 -2.33 2.90 7.47
CA ILE A 190 -3.46 1.96 7.51
C ILE A 190 -4.66 2.58 6.80
N TYR A 191 -5.26 1.83 5.88
CA TYR A 191 -6.45 2.25 5.14
C TYR A 191 -7.27 1.03 4.70
N SER A 192 -8.54 1.25 4.36
CA SER A 192 -9.36 0.18 3.79
C SER A 192 -8.87 -0.18 2.38
N GLY A 193 -8.70 -1.46 2.09
CA GLY A 193 -8.34 -1.96 0.77
C GLY A 193 -9.35 -1.61 -0.31
N SER A 194 -10.56 -1.20 0.06
CA SER A 194 -11.59 -0.70 -0.85
C SER A 194 -11.35 0.74 -1.35
N LEU A 195 -10.51 1.51 -0.67
CA LEU A 195 -10.17 2.88 -1.05
C LEU A 195 -9.19 2.87 -2.22
N LEU A 196 -9.51 3.61 -3.29
CA LEU A 196 -8.65 3.70 -4.46
C LEU A 196 -7.32 4.35 -4.12
N HIS A 197 -6.22 3.66 -4.43
CA HIS A 197 -4.89 4.10 -4.08
C HIS A 197 -3.83 3.67 -5.10
N SER A 198 -2.67 4.31 -5.02
CA SER A 198 -1.48 3.96 -5.79
C SER A 198 -0.21 4.42 -5.08
N GLY A 199 0.90 3.75 -5.35
CA GLY A 199 2.21 4.21 -4.87
C GLY A 199 2.62 5.51 -5.58
N ILE A 200 3.16 6.47 -4.83
CA ILE A 200 3.84 7.63 -5.41
C ILE A 200 5.26 7.19 -5.76
N ILE A 201 5.54 7.03 -7.06
CA ILE A 201 6.82 6.51 -7.57
C ILE A 201 7.41 7.54 -8.56
N PRO A 202 8.36 8.39 -8.13
CA PRO A 202 9.08 9.30 -8.99
C PRO A 202 9.85 8.57 -10.12
N ALA A 203 10.02 9.26 -11.25
CA ALA A 203 10.71 8.69 -12.42
C ALA A 203 12.20 8.40 -12.15
N ASP A 204 12.82 9.16 -11.24
CA ASP A 204 14.22 9.14 -10.84
C ASP A 204 14.49 8.35 -9.54
N MET A 205 13.48 7.74 -8.94
CA MET A 205 13.62 6.89 -7.75
C MET A 205 14.58 5.71 -8.00
N ASP A 206 15.44 5.38 -7.03
CA ASP A 206 16.27 4.17 -7.08
C ASP A 206 15.39 2.91 -7.07
N ARG A 207 15.41 2.16 -8.18
CA ARG A 207 14.66 0.91 -8.40
C ARG A 207 15.47 -0.33 -8.05
N SER A 208 16.47 -0.19 -7.19
CA SER A 208 17.30 -1.28 -6.70
C SER A 208 16.46 -2.41 -6.10
N ALA A 209 16.83 -3.66 -6.40
CA ALA A 209 16.27 -4.86 -5.77
C ALA A 209 16.90 -5.18 -4.40
N ASP A 210 17.92 -4.45 -3.98
CA ASP A 210 18.56 -4.58 -2.66
C ASP A 210 17.68 -3.93 -1.57
N PRO A 211 17.15 -4.69 -0.59
CA PRO A 211 16.32 -4.15 0.49
C PRO A 211 16.99 -3.06 1.33
N ARG A 212 18.34 -2.97 1.33
CA ARG A 212 19.08 -1.92 2.04
C ARG A 212 19.17 -0.60 1.27
N ARG A 213 18.74 -0.58 0.01
CA ARG A 213 18.90 0.56 -0.90
C ARG A 213 17.61 1.01 -1.57
N GLY A 214 16.84 0.07 -2.10
CA GLY A 214 15.61 0.39 -2.84
C GLY A 214 14.46 0.77 -1.92
N ARG A 215 13.33 1.15 -2.53
CA ARG A 215 12.09 1.43 -1.81
C ARG A 215 11.48 0.16 -1.23
N LEU A 216 11.92 -0.19 -0.03
CA LEU A 216 11.42 -1.31 0.77
C LEU A 216 10.20 -0.91 1.60
N THR A 217 9.13 -1.69 1.49
CA THR A 217 7.97 -1.66 2.38
C THR A 217 7.67 -3.05 2.92
N ALA A 218 7.09 -3.13 4.11
CA ALA A 218 6.28 -4.29 4.48
C ALA A 218 4.81 -3.99 4.20
N ASN A 219 4.11 -4.92 3.56
CA ASN A 219 2.70 -4.82 3.21
C ASN A 219 1.97 -5.96 3.91
N LEU A 220 1.07 -5.63 4.82
CA LEU A 220 0.26 -6.56 5.57
C LEU A 220 -1.22 -6.30 5.27
N PHE A 221 -2.01 -7.37 5.25
CA PHE A 221 -3.46 -7.31 5.10
C PHE A 221 -4.14 -7.99 6.28
N VAL A 222 -5.20 -7.37 6.78
CA VAL A 222 -6.04 -7.92 7.84
C VAL A 222 -7.51 -7.85 7.47
N GLN A 223 -8.28 -8.81 7.96
CA GLN A 223 -9.73 -8.85 7.80
C GLN A 223 -10.39 -8.56 9.15
N GLY A 224 -11.10 -7.45 9.26
CA GLY A 224 -11.80 -7.06 10.49
C GLY A 224 -13.14 -7.75 10.69
N HIS A 225 -13.52 -7.90 11.97
CA HIS A 225 -14.75 -8.50 12.49
C HIS A 225 -15.50 -7.56 13.43
#